data_AF-A0A382I3W5-F1
#
_entry.id   AF-A0A382I3W5-F1
#
_cell.length_a   1.000
_cell.length_b   1.000
_cell.length_c   1.000
_cell.angle_alpha   90.00
_cell.angle_beta   90.00
_cell.angle_gamma   90.00
#
_symmetry.space_group_name_H-M   'P 1'
#
loop_
_entity.id
_entity.type
_entity.pdbx_description
1 polymer ?
#
loop_
_entity_poly.entity_id
_entity_poly.type
_entity_poly.pdbx_seq_one_letter_code
_entity_poly.pdbx_strand_id
1 'polypeptide(L)'
;MYRSLDKSILSKCGRSLALLLLVILILPLECLWSQKQIVESPLLELVRDHCISCHNPEKKKGKLDLESILEVDMAQHTDTWEEVAWMLREREMPPKDKPNELRPSEGDYSAGADWLDHAILTLNTGKDATPAISSGLALVNKYCVNCHNKEENKGSLNLDAIRFEDVTQHSEIWEKVVTRLQSRRMPPPNRKRPSDETYETVIESLVGSLDAEAAAHPRPGRVETFRRLNRTEYQNSIRDLLGVEVDAASLLPKDEESHGFDNVTVGTLSPSLLDRYISAAQKISRLAVGRPSSKLGGDTFRIPADYTQEKHIDGLPIGTRGGALLSYTFPQDGEYEIEVLLTRDRNEHVEGLNGTHKMEILIDRAMIKQFTVARAGKSHSKVDKHLKTRTFVHAGPRKVGV
;
A
#
# COMPACT_ATOMS: atom_id res chain seq x y z
N MET A 1 -37.88 -31.90 34.65
CA MET A 1 -37.98 -30.61 35.37
C MET A 1 -37.74 -29.51 34.34
N TYR A 2 -38.81 -28.83 33.94
CA TYR A 2 -38.84 -27.73 32.96
C TYR A 2 -37.94 -26.57 33.41
N ARG A 3 -37.10 -26.02 32.52
CA ARG A 3 -36.59 -24.64 32.65
C ARG A 3 -36.46 -23.99 31.26
N SER A 4 -36.82 -22.71 31.25
CA SER A 4 -37.25 -21.86 30.14
C SER A 4 -36.21 -21.61 29.05
N LEU A 5 -36.68 -21.60 27.80
CA LEU A 5 -36.02 -20.95 26.67
C LEU A 5 -36.18 -19.44 26.76
N ASP A 6 -35.06 -18.72 26.67
CA ASP A 6 -34.95 -17.27 26.72
C ASP A 6 -35.39 -16.64 25.39
N LYS A 7 -36.29 -15.65 25.44
CA LYS A 7 -36.99 -15.04 24.30
C LYS A 7 -36.19 -13.91 23.61
N SER A 8 -34.88 -13.80 23.85
CA SER A 8 -34.06 -12.68 23.38
C SER A 8 -33.43 -12.84 21.99
N ILE A 9 -33.57 -14.00 21.33
CA ILE A 9 -32.92 -14.29 20.03
C ILE A 9 -33.81 -13.96 18.82
N LEU A 10 -35.12 -13.81 19.00
CA LEU A 10 -36.07 -13.60 17.89
C LEU A 10 -36.29 -12.15 17.45
N SER A 11 -35.71 -11.13 18.10
CA SER A 11 -35.94 -9.71 17.75
C SER A 11 -34.85 -9.06 16.89
N LYS A 12 -33.70 -9.72 16.67
CA LYS A 12 -32.58 -9.14 15.89
C LYS A 12 -32.51 -9.60 14.43
N CYS A 13 -33.28 -10.61 14.02
CA CYS A 13 -33.27 -11.12 12.64
C CYS A 13 -34.28 -10.41 11.70
N GLY A 14 -35.24 -9.65 12.24
CA GLY A 14 -36.30 -9.01 11.45
C GLY A 14 -35.92 -7.69 10.77
N ARG A 15 -34.77 -7.07 11.11
CA ARG A 15 -34.35 -5.78 10.54
C ARG A 15 -33.49 -5.91 9.27
N SER A 16 -32.77 -7.02 9.09
CA SER A 16 -31.94 -7.22 7.89
C SER A 16 -32.73 -7.70 6.66
N LEU A 17 -33.85 -8.42 6.85
CA LEU A 17 -34.68 -8.87 5.72
C LEU A 17 -35.52 -7.75 5.10
N ALA A 18 -35.90 -6.74 5.89
CA ALA A 18 -36.68 -5.60 5.39
C ALA A 18 -35.84 -4.63 4.53
N LEU A 19 -34.54 -4.48 4.80
CA LEU A 19 -33.64 -3.68 3.96
C LEU A 19 -33.36 -4.34 2.60
N LEU A 20 -33.25 -5.67 2.57
CA LEU A 20 -32.96 -6.42 1.33
C LEU A 20 -34.16 -6.42 0.35
N LEU A 21 -35.39 -6.40 0.87
CA LEU A 21 -36.60 -6.29 0.05
C LEU A 21 -36.87 -4.87 -0.47
N LEU A 22 -36.36 -3.82 0.19
CA LEU A 22 -36.49 -2.43 -0.28
C LEU A 22 -35.55 -2.14 -1.47
N VAL A 23 -34.37 -2.76 -1.52
CA VAL A 23 -33.39 -2.59 -2.60
C VAL A 23 -33.86 -3.24 -3.91
N ILE A 24 -34.61 -4.34 -3.84
CA ILE A 24 -35.10 -5.06 -5.02
C ILE A 24 -36.26 -4.31 -5.73
N LEU A 25 -36.97 -3.43 -5.02
CA LEU A 25 -38.09 -2.65 -5.56
C LEU A 25 -37.67 -1.31 -6.20
N ILE A 26 -36.40 -0.90 -6.07
CA ILE A 26 -35.89 0.37 -6.64
C ILE A 26 -35.23 0.15 -8.01
N LEU A 27 -34.72 -1.06 -8.28
CA LEU A 27 -34.01 -1.40 -9.52
C LEU A 27 -34.80 -1.25 -10.85
N PRO A 28 -36.15 -1.39 -10.91
CA PRO A 28 -36.84 -1.16 -12.18
C PRO A 28 -37.20 0.31 -12.44
N LEU A 29 -36.98 1.25 -11.51
CA LEU A 29 -37.26 2.67 -11.73
C LEU A 29 -36.14 3.42 -12.47
N GLU A 30 -34.89 2.94 -12.39
CA GLU A 30 -33.72 3.61 -12.98
C GLU A 30 -33.70 3.52 -14.52
N CYS A 31 -34.29 2.46 -15.09
CA CYS A 31 -34.36 2.27 -16.54
C CYS A 31 -35.37 3.23 -17.22
N LEU A 32 -36.40 3.68 -16.50
CA LEU A 32 -37.38 4.66 -16.99
C LEU A 32 -36.89 6.12 -16.88
N TRP A 33 -35.84 6.39 -16.12
CA TRP A 33 -35.29 7.74 -15.96
C TRP A 33 -34.32 8.12 -17.09
N SER A 34 -33.51 7.18 -17.59
CA SER A 34 -32.53 7.44 -18.65
C SER A 34 -33.18 7.93 -19.95
N GLN A 35 -34.24 7.25 -20.41
CA GLN A 35 -34.91 7.59 -21.68
C GLN A 35 -35.70 8.91 -21.63
N LYS A 36 -36.07 9.39 -20.43
CA LYS A 36 -36.82 10.64 -20.26
C LYS A 36 -35.93 11.89 -20.33
N GLN A 37 -34.62 11.75 -20.13
CA GLN A 37 -33.68 12.87 -19.98
C GLN A 37 -33.26 13.51 -21.32
N ILE A 38 -33.32 12.77 -22.42
CA ILE A 38 -32.96 13.26 -23.78
C ILE A 38 -34.14 14.04 -24.41
N VAL A 39 -35.37 13.65 -24.11
CA VAL A 39 -36.60 14.14 -24.77
C VAL A 39 -36.93 15.60 -24.39
N GLU A 40 -36.40 16.09 -23.27
CA GLU A 40 -36.56 17.48 -22.78
C GLU A 40 -35.20 18.21 -22.70
N SER A 41 -34.26 17.92 -23.60
CA SER A 41 -32.92 18.50 -23.58
C SER A 41 -32.72 19.65 -24.58
N PRO A 42 -31.93 20.69 -24.23
CA PRO A 42 -31.46 21.72 -25.16
C PRO A 42 -30.71 21.13 -26.37
N LEU A 43 -30.15 19.94 -26.23
CA LEU A 43 -29.49 19.21 -27.30
C LEU A 43 -30.48 18.77 -28.39
N LEU A 44 -31.68 18.32 -28.03
CA LEU A 44 -32.62 17.76 -29.00
C LEU A 44 -33.13 18.83 -29.97
N GLU A 45 -33.39 20.04 -29.48
CA GLU A 45 -33.75 21.19 -30.31
C GLU A 45 -32.59 21.57 -31.24
N LEU A 46 -31.37 21.68 -30.68
CA LEU A 46 -30.16 21.99 -31.45
C LEU A 46 -29.90 20.98 -32.58
N VAL A 47 -29.99 19.68 -32.26
CA VAL A 47 -29.71 18.61 -33.23
C VAL A 47 -30.79 18.56 -34.31
N ARG A 48 -32.07 18.70 -33.94
CA ARG A 48 -33.18 18.69 -34.89
C ARG A 48 -33.11 19.86 -35.86
N ASP A 49 -32.85 21.05 -35.34
CA ASP A 49 -32.96 22.28 -36.13
C ASP A 49 -31.70 22.56 -36.97
N HIS A 50 -30.53 22.07 -36.54
CA HIS A 50 -29.25 22.43 -37.16
C HIS A 50 -28.41 21.25 -37.66
N CYS A 51 -28.70 20.00 -37.28
CA CYS A 51 -27.81 18.86 -37.57
C CYS A 51 -28.44 17.77 -38.45
N ILE A 52 -29.71 17.41 -38.21
CA ILE A 52 -30.39 16.28 -38.89
C ILE A 52 -30.55 16.52 -40.40
N SER A 53 -30.58 17.77 -40.87
CA SER A 53 -30.65 18.08 -42.32
C SER A 53 -29.50 17.45 -43.14
N CYS A 54 -28.36 17.16 -42.48
CA CYS A 54 -27.16 16.56 -43.07
C CYS A 54 -26.73 15.23 -42.41
N HIS A 55 -27.00 15.03 -41.13
CA HIS A 55 -26.56 13.88 -40.33
C HIS A 55 -27.71 12.92 -40.01
N ASN A 56 -28.35 12.41 -41.07
CA ASN A 56 -29.49 11.49 -41.01
C ASN A 56 -29.18 10.17 -41.73
N PRO A 57 -30.07 9.16 -41.67
CA PRO A 57 -29.83 7.84 -42.23
C PRO A 57 -29.64 7.82 -43.75
N GLU A 58 -30.16 8.83 -44.46
CA GLU A 58 -30.06 8.93 -45.91
C GLU A 58 -28.74 9.59 -46.37
N LYS A 59 -28.37 10.72 -45.75
CA LYS A 59 -27.22 11.54 -46.16
C LYS A 59 -25.92 11.15 -45.47
N LYS A 60 -25.98 10.72 -44.20
CA LYS A 60 -24.84 10.28 -43.37
C LYS A 60 -23.56 11.09 -43.58
N LYS A 61 -23.69 12.43 -43.64
CA LYS A 61 -22.53 13.29 -43.92
C LYS A 61 -21.49 13.10 -42.81
N GLY A 62 -20.22 12.89 -43.19
CA GLY A 62 -19.17 12.58 -42.21
C GLY A 62 -19.33 11.21 -41.54
N LYS A 63 -20.12 10.28 -42.10
CA LYS A 63 -20.46 8.97 -41.52
C LYS A 63 -21.23 9.03 -40.20
N LEU A 64 -21.82 10.18 -39.89
CA LEU A 64 -22.60 10.41 -38.67
C LEU A 64 -24.10 10.39 -38.98
N ASP A 65 -24.85 9.62 -38.19
CA ASP A 65 -26.29 9.44 -38.25
C ASP A 65 -26.89 9.74 -36.87
N LEU A 66 -27.20 11.02 -36.63
CA LEU A 66 -27.68 11.47 -35.32
C LEU A 66 -29.12 11.04 -35.06
N GLU A 67 -29.93 10.87 -36.10
CA GLU A 67 -31.32 10.45 -35.96
C GLU A 67 -31.42 9.03 -35.40
N SER A 68 -30.65 8.09 -35.96
CA SER A 68 -30.60 6.71 -35.44
C SER A 68 -30.00 6.64 -34.04
N ILE A 69 -29.00 7.47 -33.73
CA ILE A 69 -28.30 7.43 -32.44
C ILE A 69 -29.14 8.07 -31.32
N LEU A 70 -30.03 9.02 -31.64
CA LEU A 70 -30.96 9.63 -30.67
C LEU A 70 -32.07 8.66 -30.20
N GLU A 71 -32.40 7.62 -30.98
CA GLU A 71 -33.40 6.61 -30.63
C GLU A 71 -32.84 5.49 -29.73
N VAL A 72 -31.50 5.39 -29.63
CA VAL A 72 -30.77 4.40 -28.85
C VAL A 72 -30.24 5.04 -27.57
N ASP A 73 -29.98 4.24 -26.54
CA ASP A 73 -29.38 4.71 -25.29
C ASP A 73 -28.03 5.43 -25.56
N MET A 74 -27.90 6.67 -25.10
CA MET A 74 -26.68 7.49 -25.26
C MET A 74 -25.43 6.79 -24.73
N ALA A 75 -25.56 5.93 -23.72
CA ALA A 75 -24.45 5.15 -23.18
C ALA A 75 -23.79 4.24 -24.21
N GLN A 76 -24.48 3.87 -25.30
CA GLN A 76 -23.94 3.00 -26.35
C GLN A 76 -23.09 3.76 -27.38
N HIS A 77 -23.13 5.09 -27.36
CA HIS A 77 -22.51 5.95 -28.37
C HIS A 77 -21.75 7.13 -27.74
N THR A 78 -21.20 6.97 -26.54
CA THR A 78 -20.48 8.02 -25.80
C THR A 78 -19.37 8.67 -26.63
N ASP A 79 -18.55 7.88 -27.32
CA ASP A 79 -17.43 8.38 -28.13
C ASP A 79 -17.90 9.30 -29.26
N THR A 80 -19.03 8.96 -29.89
CA THR A 80 -19.64 9.78 -30.94
C THR A 80 -20.20 11.08 -30.37
N TRP A 81 -20.80 11.03 -29.19
CA TRP A 81 -21.37 12.20 -28.52
C TRP A 81 -20.29 13.15 -27.98
N GLU A 82 -19.13 12.63 -27.55
CA GLU A 82 -17.95 13.44 -27.20
C GLU A 82 -17.40 14.19 -28.41
N GLU A 83 -17.35 13.55 -29.58
CA GLU A 83 -16.95 14.21 -30.84
C GLU A 83 -17.93 15.32 -31.22
N VAL A 84 -19.24 15.09 -31.07
CA VAL A 84 -20.27 16.12 -31.32
C VAL A 84 -20.13 17.30 -30.36
N ALA A 85 -19.89 17.05 -29.07
CA ALA A 85 -19.68 18.10 -28.07
C ALA A 85 -18.45 18.96 -28.43
N TRP A 86 -17.36 18.33 -28.88
CA TRP A 86 -16.16 19.03 -29.36
C TRP A 86 -16.43 19.90 -30.60
N MET A 87 -17.12 19.35 -31.60
CA MET A 87 -17.49 20.07 -32.83
C MET A 87 -18.36 21.30 -32.57
N LEU A 88 -19.27 21.23 -31.59
CA LEU A 88 -20.10 22.35 -31.15
C LEU A 88 -19.26 23.42 -30.44
N ARG A 89 -18.34 23.02 -29.56
CA ARG A 89 -17.46 23.92 -28.81
C ARG A 89 -16.50 24.71 -29.72
N GLU A 90 -15.93 24.05 -30.73
CA GLU A 90 -15.03 24.67 -31.70
C GLU A 90 -15.76 25.39 -32.86
N ARG A 91 -17.10 25.32 -32.88
CA ARG A 91 -17.97 25.95 -33.90
C ARG A 91 -17.67 25.48 -35.32
N GLU A 92 -17.14 24.27 -35.46
CA GLU A 92 -16.81 23.67 -36.75
C GLU A 92 -18.08 23.24 -37.49
N MET A 93 -19.16 22.93 -36.75
CA MET A 93 -20.46 22.53 -37.30
C MET A 93 -21.59 23.49 -36.89
N PRO A 94 -22.55 23.82 -37.78
CA PRO A 94 -22.53 23.56 -39.22
C PRO A 94 -21.36 24.28 -39.93
N PRO A 95 -20.84 23.77 -41.06
CA PRO A 95 -19.69 24.36 -41.75
C PRO A 95 -19.92 25.82 -42.20
N LYS A 96 -18.90 26.69 -42.06
CA LYS A 96 -18.99 28.12 -42.41
C LYS A 96 -19.15 28.39 -43.90
N ASP A 97 -18.80 27.43 -44.75
CA ASP A 97 -18.80 27.52 -46.21
C ASP A 97 -20.16 27.21 -46.86
N LYS A 98 -21.22 26.96 -46.06
CA LYS A 98 -22.60 26.76 -46.53
C LYS A 98 -23.52 27.91 -46.10
N PRO A 99 -23.74 28.94 -46.95
CA PRO A 99 -24.42 30.18 -46.58
C PRO A 99 -25.94 30.06 -46.35
N ASN A 100 -26.55 28.93 -46.72
CA ASN A 100 -28.01 28.71 -46.60
C ASN A 100 -28.43 27.89 -45.38
N GLU A 101 -27.48 27.46 -44.53
CA GLU A 101 -27.79 26.71 -43.31
C GLU A 101 -27.88 27.67 -42.12
N LEU A 102 -28.97 27.58 -41.36
CA LEU A 102 -29.15 28.37 -40.15
C LEU A 102 -28.12 27.88 -39.11
N ARG A 103 -27.26 28.78 -38.61
CA ARG A 103 -26.32 28.45 -37.53
C ARG A 103 -27.00 28.66 -36.17
N PRO A 104 -26.71 27.81 -35.17
CA PRO A 104 -27.11 28.04 -33.78
C PRO A 104 -26.61 29.40 -33.27
N SER A 105 -27.32 29.96 -32.29
CA SER A 105 -26.80 31.13 -31.58
C SER A 105 -25.62 30.75 -30.68
N GLU A 106 -24.83 31.73 -30.26
CA GLU A 106 -23.71 31.52 -29.33
C GLU A 106 -24.16 30.86 -28.02
N GLY A 107 -25.35 31.18 -27.52
CA GLY A 107 -25.93 30.56 -26.34
C GLY A 107 -26.27 29.09 -26.56
N ASP A 108 -26.79 28.75 -27.74
CA ASP A 108 -27.20 27.39 -28.09
C ASP A 108 -25.99 26.46 -28.27
N TYR A 109 -24.88 27.00 -28.82
CA TYR A 109 -23.61 26.27 -28.90
C TYR A 109 -23.08 25.88 -27.51
N SER A 110 -23.04 26.84 -26.57
CA SER A 110 -22.61 26.55 -25.20
C SER A 110 -23.58 25.60 -24.50
N ALA A 111 -24.89 25.84 -24.61
CA ALA A 111 -25.90 25.03 -23.93
C ALA A 111 -25.89 23.57 -24.41
N GLY A 112 -25.73 23.34 -25.73
CA GLY A 112 -25.65 21.99 -26.28
C GLY A 112 -24.37 21.25 -25.90
N ALA A 113 -23.21 21.91 -25.96
CA ALA A 113 -21.93 21.31 -25.58
C ALA A 113 -21.86 21.01 -24.07
N ASP A 114 -22.30 21.95 -23.24
CA ASP A 114 -22.29 21.78 -21.78
C ASP A 114 -23.30 20.71 -21.32
N TRP A 115 -24.46 20.62 -22.00
CA TRP A 115 -25.42 19.55 -21.74
C TRP A 115 -24.85 18.18 -22.10
N LEU A 116 -24.18 18.04 -23.24
CA LEU A 116 -23.55 16.78 -23.67
C LEU A 116 -22.47 16.34 -22.68
N ASP A 117 -21.58 17.26 -22.30
CA ASP A 117 -20.53 16.97 -21.33
C ASP A 117 -21.12 16.52 -19.98
N HIS A 118 -22.15 17.19 -19.49
CA HIS A 118 -22.82 16.80 -18.25
C HIS A 118 -23.53 15.44 -18.38
N ALA A 119 -24.19 15.18 -19.51
CA ALA A 119 -24.87 13.90 -19.75
C ALA A 119 -23.87 12.73 -19.81
N ILE A 120 -22.76 12.90 -20.54
CA ILE A 120 -21.69 11.90 -20.66
C ILE A 120 -21.02 11.66 -19.30
N LEU A 121 -20.73 12.72 -18.54
CA LEU A 121 -20.21 12.60 -17.18
C LEU A 121 -21.18 11.84 -16.26
N THR A 122 -22.47 12.14 -16.34
CA THR A 122 -23.49 11.47 -15.52
C THR A 122 -23.61 9.99 -15.88
N LEU A 123 -23.58 9.64 -17.17
CA LEU A 123 -23.58 8.24 -17.63
C LEU A 123 -22.32 7.48 -17.17
N ASN A 124 -21.19 8.17 -17.04
CA ASN A 124 -19.93 7.61 -16.56
C ASN A 124 -19.83 7.49 -15.02
N THR A 125 -20.70 8.17 -14.25
CA THR A 125 -20.66 8.15 -12.77
C THR A 125 -21.09 6.82 -12.10
N GLY A 126 -21.39 5.78 -12.88
CA GLY A 126 -21.49 4.39 -12.40
C GLY A 126 -20.15 3.63 -12.35
N LYS A 127 -19.05 4.23 -12.83
CA LYS A 127 -17.68 3.76 -12.64
C LYS A 127 -16.91 4.83 -11.89
N ASP A 128 -16.36 4.48 -10.73
CA ASP A 128 -15.59 5.37 -9.87
C ASP A 128 -14.51 6.14 -10.65
N ALA A 129 -14.75 7.43 -10.93
CA ALA A 129 -13.71 8.42 -11.23
C ALA A 129 -14.25 9.84 -11.07
N THR A 130 -13.68 10.57 -10.11
CA THR A 130 -13.76 12.02 -9.91
C THR A 130 -13.39 12.79 -11.20
N PRO A 131 -14.05 13.93 -11.52
CA PRO A 131 -13.94 14.58 -12.83
C PRO A 131 -12.61 15.31 -12.99
N ALA A 132 -11.72 14.69 -13.76
CA ALA A 132 -10.75 15.38 -14.58
C ALA A 132 -10.72 14.66 -15.92
N ILE A 133 -11.38 15.20 -16.93
CA ILE A 133 -10.90 15.01 -18.30
C ILE A 133 -9.46 15.52 -18.25
N SER A 134 -8.51 14.61 -18.22
CA SER A 134 -7.17 14.87 -17.71
C SER A 134 -6.56 16.08 -18.41
N SER A 135 -5.99 17.01 -17.64
CA SER A 135 -5.15 18.09 -18.17
C SER A 135 -4.08 17.55 -19.14
N GLY A 136 -3.70 16.28 -18.97
CA GLY A 136 -2.88 15.48 -19.89
C GLY A 136 -3.46 15.34 -21.30
N LEU A 137 -4.74 14.96 -21.47
CA LEU A 137 -5.35 14.80 -22.80
C LEU A 137 -5.39 16.13 -23.58
N ALA A 138 -5.76 17.21 -22.90
CA ALA A 138 -5.76 18.55 -23.49
C ALA A 138 -4.36 19.00 -23.93
N LEU A 139 -3.32 18.69 -23.14
CA LEU A 139 -1.93 18.94 -23.49
C LEU A 139 -1.51 18.14 -24.73
N VAL A 140 -1.80 16.83 -24.72
CA VAL A 140 -1.41 15.90 -25.77
C VAL A 140 -2.02 16.32 -27.11
N ASN A 141 -3.30 16.66 -27.12
CA ASN A 141 -4.01 17.12 -28.32
C ASN A 141 -3.47 18.44 -28.85
N LYS A 142 -3.14 19.38 -27.97
CA LYS A 142 -2.71 20.73 -28.37
C LYS A 142 -1.25 20.81 -28.78
N TYR A 143 -0.38 20.04 -28.14
CA TYR A 143 1.08 20.22 -28.24
C TYR A 143 1.85 19.01 -28.78
N CYS A 144 1.29 17.79 -28.68
CA CYS A 144 2.06 16.56 -28.93
C CYS A 144 1.67 15.87 -30.25
N VAL A 145 0.38 15.68 -30.50
CA VAL A 145 -0.13 14.87 -31.64
C VAL A 145 0.11 15.51 -33.00
N ASN A 146 0.48 16.78 -33.08
CA ASN A 146 0.88 17.42 -34.35
C ASN A 146 2.21 16.87 -34.93
N CYS A 147 2.98 16.13 -34.14
CA CYS A 147 4.27 15.55 -34.55
C CYS A 147 4.43 14.09 -34.11
N HIS A 148 3.81 13.71 -33.00
CA HIS A 148 3.84 12.35 -32.45
C HIS A 148 2.54 11.61 -32.78
N ASN A 149 2.21 11.54 -34.07
CA ASN A 149 1.07 10.81 -34.61
C ASN A 149 1.54 9.70 -35.56
N LYS A 150 0.59 9.00 -36.17
CA LYS A 150 0.88 7.90 -37.10
C LYS A 150 1.62 8.36 -38.36
N GLU A 151 1.34 9.56 -38.86
CA GLU A 151 1.86 10.09 -40.12
C GLU A 151 3.29 10.66 -39.97
N GLU A 152 3.49 11.60 -39.05
CA GLU A 152 4.76 12.27 -38.78
C GLU A 152 5.71 11.41 -37.95
N ASN A 153 5.17 10.62 -37.01
CA ASN A 153 5.87 9.66 -36.15
C ASN A 153 7.24 10.14 -35.63
N LYS A 154 7.34 11.41 -35.20
CA LYS A 154 8.63 11.98 -34.83
C LYS A 154 9.18 11.30 -33.60
N GLY A 155 10.45 10.92 -33.67
CA GLY A 155 11.12 10.21 -32.57
C GLY A 155 10.54 8.81 -32.32
N SER A 156 9.91 8.20 -33.33
CA SER A 156 9.30 6.86 -33.26
C SER A 156 8.26 6.75 -32.15
N LEU A 157 7.48 7.82 -31.96
CA LEU A 157 6.45 7.92 -30.94
C LEU A 157 5.12 8.29 -31.59
N ASN A 158 4.12 7.43 -31.40
CA ASN A 158 2.75 7.63 -31.83
C ASN A 158 1.81 7.74 -30.62
N LEU A 159 1.53 8.96 -30.19
CA LEU A 159 0.59 9.25 -29.10
C LEU A 159 -0.86 9.25 -29.58
N ASP A 160 -1.11 9.44 -30.87
CA ASP A 160 -2.45 9.44 -31.47
C ASP A 160 -3.18 8.11 -31.20
N ALA A 161 -2.45 7.00 -31.20
CA ALA A 161 -3.00 5.67 -30.93
C ALA A 161 -3.36 5.41 -29.46
N ILE A 162 -2.74 6.11 -28.50
CA ILE A 162 -2.85 5.79 -27.07
C ILE A 162 -3.42 6.93 -26.22
N ARG A 163 -3.70 8.10 -26.81
CA ARG A 163 -4.09 9.30 -26.05
C ARG A 163 -5.43 9.17 -25.32
N PHE A 164 -6.34 8.33 -25.84
CA PHE A 164 -7.65 8.09 -25.25
C PHE A 164 -7.65 6.88 -24.30
N GLU A 165 -6.53 6.17 -24.22
CA GLU A 165 -6.37 5.04 -23.33
C GLU A 165 -5.84 5.51 -21.97
N ASP A 166 -6.00 4.67 -20.95
CA ASP A 166 -5.46 4.95 -19.63
C ASP A 166 -3.92 5.00 -19.68
N VAL A 167 -3.33 6.04 -19.07
CA VAL A 167 -1.88 6.25 -18.99
C VAL A 167 -1.16 5.04 -18.40
N THR A 168 -1.79 4.32 -17.49
CA THR A 168 -1.24 3.13 -16.82
C THR A 168 -1.02 1.95 -17.78
N GLN A 169 -1.83 1.83 -18.84
CA GLN A 169 -1.72 0.76 -19.85
C GLN A 169 -0.46 0.89 -20.70
N HIS A 170 0.08 2.11 -20.81
CA HIS A 170 1.28 2.43 -21.60
C HIS A 170 2.37 3.11 -20.76
N SER A 171 2.52 2.67 -19.50
CA SER A 171 3.43 3.26 -18.51
C SER A 171 4.84 3.56 -19.05
N GLU A 172 5.47 2.62 -19.77
CA GLU A 172 6.81 2.81 -20.34
C GLU A 172 6.90 3.98 -21.34
N ILE A 173 5.82 4.24 -22.09
CA ILE A 173 5.77 5.35 -23.06
C ILE A 173 5.57 6.66 -22.30
N TRP A 174 4.65 6.66 -21.34
CA TRP A 174 4.32 7.86 -20.56
C TRP A 174 5.44 8.29 -19.62
N GLU A 175 6.22 7.38 -19.03
CA GLU A 175 7.44 7.70 -18.28
C GLU A 175 8.48 8.44 -19.15
N LYS A 176 8.63 8.02 -20.41
CA LYS A 176 9.49 8.73 -21.37
C LYS A 176 8.95 10.12 -21.68
N VAL A 177 7.63 10.27 -21.85
CA VAL A 177 6.98 11.57 -22.04
C VAL A 177 7.23 12.48 -20.84
N VAL A 178 6.99 11.98 -19.62
CA VAL A 178 7.27 12.70 -18.36
C VAL A 178 8.72 13.16 -18.31
N THR A 179 9.68 12.28 -18.62
CA THR A 179 11.11 12.64 -18.65
C THR A 179 11.41 13.79 -19.63
N ARG A 180 10.76 13.81 -20.80
CA ARG A 180 10.92 14.88 -21.80
C ARG A 180 10.25 16.19 -21.39
N LEU A 181 9.12 16.12 -20.69
CA LEU A 181 8.40 17.27 -20.15
C LEU A 181 9.18 17.89 -18.98
N GLN A 182 9.66 17.06 -18.03
CA GLN A 182 10.48 17.48 -16.89
C GLN A 182 11.75 18.21 -17.33
N SER A 183 12.45 17.66 -18.33
CA SER A 183 13.64 18.31 -18.90
C SER A 183 13.33 19.50 -19.82
N ARG A 184 12.04 19.87 -19.98
CA ARG A 184 11.57 20.96 -20.84
C ARG A 184 12.10 20.84 -22.29
N ARG A 185 12.40 19.63 -22.76
CA ARG A 185 12.87 19.38 -24.13
C ARG A 185 11.72 19.31 -25.14
N MET A 186 10.51 19.02 -24.66
CA MET A 186 9.30 18.99 -25.47
C MET A 186 8.23 19.95 -24.92
N PRO A 187 7.46 20.63 -25.79
CA PRO A 187 7.68 20.78 -27.24
C PRO A 187 8.99 21.52 -27.56
N PRO A 188 9.59 21.35 -28.75
CA PRO A 188 10.86 22.02 -29.10
C PRO A 188 10.75 23.55 -29.05
N PRO A 189 11.88 24.29 -28.87
CA PRO A 189 11.85 25.74 -28.67
C PRO A 189 11.26 26.53 -29.85
N ASN A 190 11.23 25.95 -31.06
CA ASN A 190 10.62 26.56 -32.25
C ASN A 190 9.12 26.30 -32.40
N ARG A 191 8.46 25.70 -31.40
CA ARG A 191 7.02 25.41 -31.38
C ARG A 191 6.34 26.14 -30.23
N LYS A 192 5.02 26.24 -30.30
CA LYS A 192 4.21 26.79 -29.20
C LYS A 192 4.39 25.90 -27.97
N ARG A 193 4.72 26.51 -26.83
CA ARG A 193 4.95 25.80 -25.58
C ARG A 193 3.84 26.11 -24.56
N PRO A 194 3.53 25.17 -23.67
CA PRO A 194 2.69 25.44 -22.50
C PRO A 194 3.34 26.46 -21.55
N SER A 195 2.54 27.06 -20.66
CA SER A 195 3.08 27.82 -19.53
C SER A 195 3.78 26.90 -18.53
N ASP A 196 4.63 27.45 -17.68
CA ASP A 196 5.33 26.66 -16.66
C ASP A 196 4.39 25.97 -15.69
N GLU A 197 3.32 26.65 -15.29
CA GLU A 197 2.24 26.09 -14.46
C GLU A 197 1.53 24.91 -15.12
N THR A 198 1.31 24.99 -16.44
CA THR A 198 0.71 23.87 -17.20
C THR A 198 1.65 22.67 -17.23
N TYR A 199 2.96 22.89 -17.36
CA TYR A 199 3.93 21.80 -17.29
C TYR A 199 3.90 21.08 -15.94
N GLU A 200 3.94 21.84 -14.85
CA GLU A 200 3.95 21.28 -13.50
C GLU A 200 2.68 20.48 -13.23
N THR A 201 1.51 21.05 -13.52
CA THR A 201 0.20 20.39 -13.32
C THR A 201 0.11 19.06 -14.06
N VAL A 202 0.57 19.02 -15.33
CA VAL A 202 0.48 17.80 -16.13
C VAL A 202 1.52 16.78 -15.69
N ILE A 203 2.74 17.20 -15.36
CA ILE A 203 3.78 16.29 -14.86
C ILE A 203 3.32 15.67 -13.54
N GLU A 204 2.79 16.46 -12.62
CA GLU A 204 2.29 15.98 -11.33
C GLU A 204 1.14 14.97 -11.51
N SER A 205 0.19 15.26 -12.40
CA SER A 205 -0.90 14.34 -12.71
C SER A 205 -0.39 13.03 -13.32
N LEU A 206 0.50 13.07 -14.31
CA LEU A 206 1.03 11.88 -14.96
C LEU A 206 1.88 11.03 -14.00
N VAL A 207 2.76 11.67 -13.22
CA VAL A 207 3.59 10.99 -12.22
C VAL A 207 2.71 10.36 -11.15
N GLY A 208 1.71 11.09 -10.64
CA GLY A 208 0.78 10.56 -9.63
C GLY A 208 0.04 9.31 -10.09
N SER A 209 -0.46 9.29 -11.33
CA SER A 209 -1.11 8.11 -11.90
C SER A 209 -0.14 6.93 -12.09
N LEU A 210 1.07 7.19 -12.60
CA LEU A 210 2.08 6.15 -12.82
C LEU A 210 2.60 5.56 -11.50
N ASP A 211 2.86 6.41 -10.50
CA ASP A 211 3.32 5.99 -9.18
C ASP A 211 2.26 5.18 -8.43
N ALA A 212 0.98 5.57 -8.54
CA ALA A 212 -0.12 4.82 -7.95
C ALA A 212 -0.24 3.40 -8.55
N GLU A 213 -0.10 3.28 -9.87
CA GLU A 213 -0.08 1.99 -10.56
C GLU A 213 1.13 1.15 -10.16
N ALA A 214 2.32 1.75 -10.09
CA ALA A 214 3.53 1.06 -9.66
C ALA A 214 3.45 0.55 -8.21
N ALA A 215 2.80 1.31 -7.33
CA ALA A 215 2.55 0.90 -5.94
C ALA A 215 1.54 -0.25 -5.84
N ALA A 216 0.48 -0.23 -6.66
CA ALA A 216 -0.51 -1.31 -6.73
C ALA A 216 0.04 -2.59 -7.36
N HIS A 217 0.94 -2.45 -8.33
CA HIS A 217 1.55 -3.56 -9.07
C HIS A 217 3.08 -3.48 -9.06
N PRO A 218 3.74 -3.78 -7.92
CA PRO A 218 5.19 -3.71 -7.82
C PRO A 218 5.85 -4.64 -8.84
N ARG A 219 6.62 -4.06 -9.78
CA ARG A 219 7.44 -4.80 -10.73
C ARG A 219 8.91 -4.69 -10.32
N PRO A 220 9.44 -5.61 -9.49
CA PRO A 220 10.84 -5.57 -9.04
C PRO A 220 11.87 -5.85 -10.17
N GLY A 221 11.44 -5.88 -11.43
CA GLY A 221 12.28 -6.17 -12.58
C GLY A 221 12.69 -7.64 -12.66
N ARG A 222 13.73 -7.91 -13.47
CA ARG A 222 14.35 -9.23 -13.54
C ARG A 222 15.19 -9.43 -12.28
N VAL A 223 14.62 -10.11 -11.29
CA VAL A 223 15.42 -10.67 -10.21
C VAL A 223 16.34 -11.75 -10.79
N GLU A 224 17.62 -11.71 -10.41
CA GLU A 224 18.58 -12.79 -10.70
C GLU A 224 17.97 -14.16 -10.37
N THR A 225 18.46 -15.21 -11.04
CA THR A 225 18.14 -16.62 -10.75
C THR A 225 18.06 -16.87 -9.25
N PHE A 226 17.03 -17.60 -8.80
CA PHE A 226 16.72 -17.90 -7.40
C PHE A 226 17.98 -17.99 -6.52
N ARG A 227 18.28 -16.91 -5.80
CA ARG A 227 19.34 -16.87 -4.82
C ARG A 227 18.77 -17.24 -3.45
N ARG A 228 19.52 -17.97 -2.64
CA ARG A 228 19.12 -18.18 -1.24
C ARG A 228 19.36 -16.90 -0.45
N LEU A 229 18.67 -16.76 0.68
CA LEU A 229 18.92 -15.68 1.64
C LEU A 229 20.26 -15.93 2.35
N ASN A 230 21.07 -14.88 2.54
CA ASN A 230 22.21 -14.94 3.45
C ASN A 230 21.72 -15.05 4.91
N ARG A 231 22.62 -15.31 5.87
CA ARG A 231 22.27 -15.48 7.29
C ARG A 231 21.47 -14.30 7.85
N THR A 232 21.88 -13.07 7.52
CA THR A 232 21.26 -11.84 8.01
C THR A 232 19.85 -11.66 7.44
N GLU A 233 19.70 -11.83 6.13
CA GLU A 233 18.42 -11.79 5.41
C GLU A 233 17.47 -12.89 5.92
N TYR A 234 17.99 -14.10 6.14
CA TYR A 234 17.23 -15.22 6.70
C TYR A 234 16.73 -14.90 8.12
N GLN A 235 17.60 -14.39 8.98
CA GLN A 235 17.23 -13.99 10.34
C GLN A 235 16.12 -12.92 10.36
N ASN A 236 16.28 -11.89 9.54
CA ASN A 236 15.30 -10.81 9.43
C ASN A 236 13.97 -11.35 8.86
N SER A 237 14.02 -12.21 7.84
CA SER A 237 12.83 -12.82 7.26
C SER A 237 12.08 -13.70 8.26
N ILE A 238 12.79 -14.45 9.11
CA ILE A 238 12.15 -15.24 10.18
C ILE A 238 11.49 -14.33 11.22
N ARG A 239 12.14 -13.24 11.62
CA ARG A 239 11.53 -12.25 12.52
C ARG A 239 10.29 -11.63 11.90
N ASP A 240 10.36 -11.22 10.63
CA ASP A 240 9.29 -10.45 9.99
C ASP A 240 8.09 -11.36 9.63
N LEU A 241 8.33 -12.62 9.27
CA LEU A 241 7.26 -13.58 8.91
C LEU A 241 6.66 -14.29 10.13
N LEU A 242 7.47 -14.65 11.12
CA LEU A 242 7.05 -15.49 12.26
C LEU A 242 7.00 -14.74 13.58
N GLY A 243 7.53 -13.51 13.66
CA GLY A 243 7.63 -12.74 14.91
C GLY A 243 8.65 -13.29 15.90
N VAL A 244 9.54 -14.18 15.47
CA VAL A 244 10.49 -14.87 16.35
C VAL A 244 11.92 -14.40 16.06
N GLU A 245 12.62 -13.96 17.10
CA GLU A 245 14.05 -13.65 17.01
C GLU A 245 14.89 -14.93 17.15
N VAL A 246 15.83 -15.12 16.22
CA VAL A 246 16.73 -16.28 16.17
C VAL A 246 18.15 -15.80 15.92
N ASP A 247 19.14 -16.49 16.45
CA ASP A 247 20.54 -16.28 16.07
C ASP A 247 20.89 -17.18 14.89
N ALA A 248 20.84 -16.63 13.66
CA ALA A 248 21.16 -17.39 12.46
C ALA A 248 22.64 -17.83 12.40
N ALA A 249 23.56 -17.15 13.08
CA ALA A 249 24.97 -17.53 13.11
C ALA A 249 25.18 -18.84 13.89
N SER A 250 24.34 -19.13 14.88
CA SER A 250 24.33 -20.42 15.60
C SER A 250 23.72 -21.57 14.78
N LEU A 251 22.84 -21.26 13.81
CA LEU A 251 22.04 -22.25 13.08
C LEU A 251 22.65 -22.63 11.74
N LEU A 252 23.13 -21.65 10.98
CA LEU A 252 23.60 -21.82 9.61
C LEU A 252 25.12 -21.60 9.53
N PRO A 253 25.85 -22.18 8.56
CA PRO A 253 27.27 -21.87 8.26
C PRO A 253 27.46 -20.47 7.66
N LYS A 254 28.69 -19.91 7.73
CA LYS A 254 28.97 -18.54 7.29
C LYS A 254 28.89 -18.46 5.77
N ASP A 255 28.26 -17.41 5.26
CA ASP A 255 28.20 -17.12 3.84
C ASP A 255 29.56 -16.63 3.33
N GLU A 256 29.87 -16.95 2.07
CA GLU A 256 31.10 -16.49 1.43
C GLU A 256 30.95 -15.02 1.02
N GLU A 257 31.91 -14.19 1.42
CA GLU A 257 31.97 -12.80 1.01
C GLU A 257 32.62 -12.70 -0.37
N SER A 258 31.98 -11.99 -1.30
CA SER A 258 32.54 -11.66 -2.62
C SER A 258 32.33 -10.19 -2.93
N HIS A 259 33.38 -9.52 -3.44
CA HIS A 259 33.40 -8.08 -3.68
C HIS A 259 32.98 -7.22 -2.47
N GLY A 260 33.18 -7.73 -1.24
CA GLY A 260 32.76 -7.06 0.00
C GLY A 260 31.30 -7.26 0.39
N PHE A 261 30.57 -8.14 -0.30
CA PHE A 261 29.17 -8.45 -0.04
C PHE A 261 28.97 -9.95 0.21
N ASP A 262 28.14 -10.30 1.18
CA ASP A 262 27.81 -11.68 1.57
C ASP A 262 26.54 -12.22 0.89
N ASN A 263 25.97 -11.46 -0.04
CA ASN A 263 24.73 -11.77 -0.76
C ASN A 263 24.94 -12.06 -2.26
N VAL A 264 26.18 -12.03 -2.75
CA VAL A 264 26.53 -12.18 -4.18
C VAL A 264 26.72 -13.65 -4.57
N THR A 265 27.28 -14.47 -3.67
CA THR A 265 27.68 -15.87 -3.94
C THR A 265 26.61 -16.90 -3.58
N VAL A 266 25.44 -16.45 -3.10
CA VAL A 266 24.39 -17.29 -2.53
C VAL A 266 23.50 -17.97 -3.59
N GLY A 267 24.09 -18.39 -4.71
CA GLY A 267 23.39 -19.08 -5.80
C GLY A 267 23.32 -20.60 -5.65
N THR A 268 24.19 -21.22 -4.84
CA THR A 268 24.29 -22.68 -4.70
C THR A 268 23.88 -23.16 -3.32
N LEU A 269 23.25 -24.33 -3.27
CA LEU A 269 22.83 -24.99 -2.03
C LEU A 269 23.42 -26.40 -1.98
N SER A 270 24.49 -26.58 -1.21
CA SER A 270 25.06 -27.92 -1.00
C SER A 270 24.11 -28.79 -0.16
N PRO A 271 24.17 -30.13 -0.29
CA PRO A 271 23.33 -31.03 0.51
C PRO A 271 23.49 -30.79 2.03
N SER A 272 24.71 -30.58 2.50
CA SER A 272 24.98 -30.29 3.92
C SER A 272 24.37 -28.97 4.37
N LEU A 273 24.37 -27.95 3.51
CA LEU A 273 23.76 -26.67 3.81
C LEU A 273 22.23 -26.80 3.86
N LEU A 274 21.62 -27.56 2.94
CA LEU A 274 20.19 -27.87 2.95
C LEU A 274 19.78 -28.57 4.26
N ASP A 275 20.54 -29.57 4.72
CA ASP A 275 20.28 -30.25 6.00
C ASP A 275 20.32 -29.28 7.19
N ARG A 276 21.22 -28.31 7.17
CA ARG A 276 21.29 -27.24 8.20
C ARG A 276 20.07 -26.33 8.14
N TYR A 277 19.62 -25.94 6.94
CA TYR A 277 18.38 -25.17 6.79
C TYR A 277 17.15 -25.94 7.26
N ILE A 278 17.03 -27.25 6.96
CA ILE A 278 15.92 -28.07 7.45
C ILE A 278 15.95 -28.17 8.98
N SER A 279 17.12 -28.41 9.56
CA SER A 279 17.30 -28.48 11.03
C SER A 279 16.96 -27.15 11.71
N ALA A 280 17.41 -26.04 11.12
CA ALA A 280 17.07 -24.69 11.56
C ALA A 280 15.56 -24.45 11.48
N ALA A 281 14.95 -24.72 10.33
CA ALA A 281 13.50 -24.58 10.10
C ALA A 281 12.70 -25.39 11.12
N GLN A 282 13.06 -26.65 11.40
CA GLN A 282 12.39 -27.45 12.44
C GLN A 282 12.49 -26.84 13.84
N LYS A 283 13.66 -26.28 14.20
CA LYS A 283 13.84 -25.60 15.49
C LYS A 283 12.99 -24.34 15.56
N ILE A 284 12.98 -23.54 14.49
CA ILE A 284 12.24 -22.28 14.39
C ILE A 284 10.74 -22.54 14.39
N SER A 285 10.24 -23.52 13.63
CA SER A 285 8.82 -23.91 13.62
C SER A 285 8.32 -24.30 15.01
N ARG A 286 9.12 -25.04 15.79
CA ARG A 286 8.76 -25.39 17.17
C ARG A 286 8.69 -24.15 18.08
N LEU A 287 9.55 -23.16 17.84
CA LEU A 287 9.54 -21.91 18.58
C LEU A 287 8.34 -21.04 18.19
N ALA A 288 8.04 -20.94 16.90
CA ALA A 288 6.94 -20.13 16.36
C ALA A 288 5.55 -20.70 16.69
N VAL A 289 5.36 -22.02 16.58
CA VAL A 289 4.08 -22.68 16.94
C VAL A 289 3.88 -22.72 18.46
N GLY A 290 4.98 -22.70 19.22
CA GLY A 290 4.96 -23.01 20.65
C GLY A 290 4.73 -24.50 20.88
N ARG A 291 5.55 -25.12 21.73
CA ARG A 291 5.26 -26.47 22.22
C ARG A 291 4.90 -26.35 23.69
N PRO A 292 3.68 -26.73 24.11
CA PRO A 292 3.37 -26.83 25.52
C PRO A 292 4.32 -27.87 26.14
N SER A 293 5.18 -27.41 27.04
CA SER A 293 6.03 -28.29 27.83
C SER A 293 5.29 -28.64 29.10
N SER A 294 5.01 -29.92 29.30
CA SER A 294 4.48 -30.43 30.57
C SER A 294 5.54 -30.51 31.67
N LYS A 295 6.80 -30.19 31.36
CA LYS A 295 7.91 -30.17 32.31
C LYS A 295 8.22 -28.74 32.71
N LEU A 296 8.35 -28.52 34.02
CA LEU A 296 8.98 -27.32 34.58
C LEU A 296 10.43 -27.30 34.09
N GLY A 297 10.73 -26.34 33.23
CA GLY A 297 12.08 -26.04 32.75
C GLY A 297 12.51 -24.66 33.25
N GLY A 298 13.81 -24.45 33.35
CA GLY A 298 14.39 -23.15 33.67
C GLY A 298 15.68 -22.98 32.90
N ASP A 299 15.93 -21.75 32.45
CA ASP A 299 17.16 -21.38 31.76
C ASP A 299 18.02 -20.54 32.70
N THR A 300 19.33 -20.80 32.73
CA THR A 300 20.29 -20.05 33.54
C THR A 300 21.17 -19.21 32.65
N PHE A 301 21.13 -17.90 32.84
CA PHE A 301 21.96 -16.94 32.13
C PHE A 301 23.14 -16.55 33.02
N ARG A 302 24.36 -16.89 32.60
CA ARG A 302 25.58 -16.51 33.31
C ARG A 302 26.15 -15.24 32.68
N ILE A 303 26.14 -14.15 33.42
CA ILE A 303 26.82 -12.92 33.02
C ILE A 303 28.34 -13.11 33.24
N PRO A 304 29.20 -12.77 32.26
CA PRO A 304 30.65 -12.82 32.44
C PRO A 304 31.11 -11.96 33.62
N ALA A 305 32.12 -12.42 34.36
CA ALA A 305 32.60 -11.72 35.55
C ALA A 305 33.30 -10.39 35.24
N ASP A 306 33.79 -10.23 34.01
CA ASP A 306 34.40 -9.02 33.45
C ASP A 306 33.38 -8.09 32.79
N TYR A 307 32.08 -8.42 32.84
CA TYR A 307 31.03 -7.57 32.31
C TYR A 307 30.96 -6.26 33.11
N THR A 308 31.44 -5.18 32.50
CA THR A 308 31.51 -3.86 33.13
C THR A 308 30.52 -2.91 32.48
N GLN A 309 29.67 -2.27 33.28
CA GLN A 309 28.68 -1.31 32.80
C GLN A 309 29.22 0.13 32.88
N GLU A 310 29.97 0.55 31.86
CA GLU A 310 30.51 1.92 31.76
C GLU A 310 29.52 2.93 31.13
N LYS A 311 28.47 2.42 30.48
CA LYS A 311 27.45 3.22 29.79
C LYS A 311 26.05 2.76 30.16
N HIS A 312 25.10 3.66 29.94
CA HIS A 312 23.69 3.31 30.04
C HIS A 312 23.33 2.24 29.01
N ILE A 313 22.59 1.23 29.46
CA ILE A 313 22.05 0.16 28.60
C ILE A 313 20.61 0.54 28.29
N ASP A 314 20.33 0.77 27.01
CA ASP A 314 18.98 1.15 26.57
C ASP A 314 17.96 0.07 26.95
N GLY A 315 16.96 0.46 27.75
CA GLY A 315 15.96 -0.43 28.32
C GLY A 315 16.10 -0.71 29.81
N LEU A 316 17.23 -0.34 30.44
CA LEU A 316 17.37 -0.33 31.90
C LEU A 316 17.09 1.09 32.44
N PRO A 317 16.87 1.25 33.77
CA PRO A 317 16.78 2.56 34.40
C PRO A 317 18.07 3.38 34.26
N ILE A 318 17.94 4.70 34.34
CA ILE A 318 19.09 5.60 34.39
C ILE A 318 19.81 5.39 35.73
N GLY A 319 21.13 5.22 35.68
CA GLY A 319 21.96 5.03 36.88
C GLY A 319 22.11 3.58 37.32
N THR A 320 21.59 2.60 36.57
CA THR A 320 21.88 1.18 36.80
C THR A 320 23.39 0.92 36.74
N ARG A 321 23.89 0.13 37.68
CA ARG A 321 25.30 -0.29 37.78
C ARG A 321 25.36 -1.79 37.99
N GLY A 322 25.98 -2.50 37.05
CA GLY A 322 26.10 -3.96 37.10
C GLY A 322 24.81 -4.70 36.75
N GLY A 323 23.88 -4.03 36.07
CA GLY A 323 22.65 -4.65 35.57
C GLY A 323 22.84 -5.34 34.23
N ALA A 324 21.88 -6.17 33.84
CA ALA A 324 21.89 -6.89 32.58
C ALA A 324 20.52 -6.82 31.89
N LEU A 325 20.52 -6.72 30.57
CA LEU A 325 19.32 -6.81 29.74
C LEU A 325 19.38 -8.07 28.89
N LEU A 326 18.47 -8.99 29.13
CA LEU A 326 18.40 -10.29 28.48
C LEU A 326 17.19 -10.34 27.54
N SER A 327 17.41 -10.74 26.28
CA SER A 327 16.31 -11.13 25.40
C SER A 327 15.91 -12.57 25.69
N TYR A 328 14.67 -12.79 26.12
CA TYR A 328 14.14 -14.12 26.45
C TYR A 328 12.80 -14.35 25.78
N THR A 329 12.63 -15.52 25.15
CA THR A 329 11.37 -15.94 24.56
C THR A 329 10.65 -16.87 25.51
N PHE A 330 9.59 -16.35 26.15
CA PHE A 330 8.75 -17.13 27.06
C PHE A 330 7.94 -18.16 26.25
N PRO A 331 8.05 -19.47 26.52
CA PRO A 331 7.47 -20.51 25.65
C PRO A 331 5.94 -20.62 25.76
N GLN A 332 5.33 -20.16 26.85
CA GLN A 332 3.89 -20.24 27.09
C GLN A 332 3.43 -19.16 28.08
N ASP A 333 2.13 -18.86 28.08
CA ASP A 333 1.52 -18.02 29.11
C ASP A 333 1.59 -18.75 30.45
N GLY A 334 2.15 -18.12 31.48
CA GLY A 334 2.26 -18.78 32.77
C GLY A 334 2.95 -17.95 33.85
N GLU A 335 2.97 -18.52 35.05
CA GLU A 335 3.73 -18.02 36.19
C GLU A 335 5.19 -18.46 36.09
N TYR A 336 6.10 -17.47 36.04
CA TYR A 336 7.54 -17.69 35.98
C TYR A 336 8.19 -17.26 37.29
N GLU A 337 9.13 -18.06 37.78
CA GLU A 337 10.01 -17.68 38.88
C GLU A 337 11.31 -17.14 38.32
N ILE A 338 11.64 -15.89 38.68
CA ILE A 338 12.90 -15.24 38.31
C ILE A 338 13.75 -15.18 39.57
N GLU A 339 14.90 -15.84 39.56
CA GLU A 339 15.89 -15.85 40.63
C GLU A 339 17.18 -15.20 40.16
N VAL A 340 17.73 -14.31 40.98
CA VAL A 340 18.99 -13.61 40.71
C VAL A 340 20.04 -14.04 41.73
N LEU A 341 21.16 -14.57 41.23
CA LEU A 341 22.33 -14.92 42.03
C LEU A 341 23.43 -13.90 41.77
N LEU A 342 23.98 -13.31 42.83
CA LEU A 342 25.04 -12.32 42.70
C LEU A 342 26.39 -13.00 42.50
N THR A 343 27.21 -12.47 41.60
CA THR A 343 28.58 -12.93 41.38
C THR A 343 29.43 -12.75 42.64
N ARG A 344 30.28 -13.74 42.93
CA ARG A 344 31.15 -13.77 44.12
C ARG A 344 32.61 -14.00 43.72
N ASP A 345 33.51 -13.39 44.48
CA ASP A 345 34.95 -13.61 44.38
C ASP A 345 35.36 -14.97 44.99
N ARG A 346 36.66 -15.27 44.97
CA ARG A 346 37.21 -16.51 45.56
C ARG A 346 37.04 -16.60 47.10
N ASN A 347 36.69 -15.50 47.75
CA ASN A 347 36.47 -15.41 49.19
C ASN A 347 34.96 -15.36 49.53
N GLU A 348 34.08 -15.71 48.58
CA GLU A 348 32.61 -15.68 48.71
C GLU A 348 32.01 -14.28 48.89
N HIS A 349 32.77 -13.23 48.61
CA HIS A 349 32.31 -11.84 48.66
C HIS A 349 31.71 -11.40 47.33
N VAL A 350 30.49 -10.87 47.38
CA VAL A 350 29.94 -9.99 46.34
C VAL A 350 30.76 -8.70 46.27
N GLU A 351 31.52 -8.54 45.19
CA GLU A 351 32.33 -7.34 44.94
C GLU A 351 31.44 -6.10 44.69
N GLY A 352 31.91 -4.93 45.07
CA GLY A 352 31.18 -3.65 44.87
C GLY A 352 30.00 -3.41 45.83
N LEU A 353 29.62 -4.36 46.68
CA LEU A 353 28.52 -4.21 47.64
C LEU A 353 28.94 -3.39 48.89
N ASN A 354 29.16 -2.09 48.70
CA ASN A 354 29.50 -1.16 49.77
C ASN A 354 28.25 -0.42 50.28
N GLY A 355 27.45 -1.10 51.10
CA GLY A 355 26.24 -0.53 51.70
C GLY A 355 24.94 -1.13 51.16
N THR A 356 23.88 -0.32 51.16
CA THR A 356 22.53 -0.73 50.76
C THR A 356 22.23 -0.27 49.34
N HIS A 357 21.86 -1.22 48.48
CA HIS A 357 21.55 -1.00 47.07
C HIS A 357 20.13 -1.47 46.76
N LYS A 358 19.53 -0.91 45.71
CA LYS A 358 18.26 -1.36 45.17
C LYS A 358 18.52 -2.15 43.89
N MET A 359 17.87 -3.30 43.76
CA MET A 359 17.91 -4.14 42.56
C MET A 359 16.50 -4.26 42.02
N GLU A 360 16.32 -4.13 40.71
CA GLU A 360 15.02 -4.09 40.07
C GLU A 360 14.93 -5.18 39.00
N ILE A 361 13.87 -5.98 39.03
CA ILE A 361 13.56 -6.92 37.96
C ILE A 361 12.51 -6.28 37.07
N LEU A 362 12.81 -6.19 35.78
CA LEU A 362 12.01 -5.52 34.76
C LEU A 362 11.64 -6.52 33.67
N ILE A 363 10.42 -6.41 33.14
CA ILE A 363 10.01 -7.06 31.89
C ILE A 363 9.51 -5.97 30.95
N ASP A 364 10.10 -5.85 29.77
CA ASP A 364 9.77 -4.81 28.78
C ASP A 364 9.74 -3.40 29.37
N ARG A 365 10.74 -3.08 30.20
CA ARG A 365 10.90 -1.81 30.96
C ARG A 365 9.89 -1.59 32.09
N ALA A 366 8.91 -2.48 32.28
CA ALA A 366 7.98 -2.41 33.41
C ALA A 366 8.59 -3.09 34.66
N MET A 367 8.58 -2.38 35.79
CA MET A 367 9.10 -2.92 37.06
C MET A 367 8.16 -3.98 37.62
N ILE A 368 8.66 -5.21 37.72
CA ILE A 368 7.95 -6.33 38.33
C ILE A 368 8.20 -6.36 39.83
N LYS A 369 9.48 -6.20 40.23
CA LYS A 369 9.86 -6.28 41.64
C LYS A 369 11.11 -5.46 41.91
N GLN A 370 11.13 -4.79 43.06
CA GLN A 370 12.31 -4.16 43.62
C GLN A 370 12.73 -4.88 44.90
N PHE A 371 14.03 -5.13 45.03
CA PHE A 371 14.66 -5.73 46.20
C PHE A 371 15.65 -4.75 46.81
N THR A 372 15.83 -4.86 48.12
CA THR A 372 16.94 -4.23 48.82
C THR A 372 18.06 -5.25 48.98
N VAL A 373 19.24 -4.91 48.47
CA VAL A 373 20.45 -5.72 48.54
C VAL A 373 21.41 -5.02 49.48
N ALA A 374 21.67 -5.63 50.63
CA ALA A 374 22.59 -5.11 51.62
C ALA A 374 23.36 -6.26 52.27
N ARG A 375 24.58 -5.95 52.72
CA ARG A 375 25.38 -6.90 53.49
C ARG A 375 24.74 -7.13 54.87
N ALA A 376 24.32 -8.36 55.16
CA ALA A 376 23.84 -8.77 56.47
C ALA A 376 24.99 -9.36 57.31
N GLY A 377 25.68 -8.53 58.09
CA GLY A 377 26.78 -8.96 58.97
C GLY A 377 28.10 -9.22 58.23
N LYS A 378 28.97 -10.09 58.76
CA LYS A 378 30.31 -10.33 58.18
C LYS A 378 30.30 -11.21 56.91
N SER A 379 29.26 -12.00 56.67
CA SER A 379 29.20 -12.96 55.55
C SER A 379 28.29 -12.46 54.42
N HIS A 380 28.67 -12.73 53.17
CA HIS A 380 27.83 -12.42 52.01
C HIS A 380 26.92 -13.61 51.61
N SER A 381 27.02 -14.76 52.30
CA SER A 381 26.37 -16.04 51.92
C SER A 381 24.83 -16.06 51.87
N LYS A 382 24.17 -15.02 52.40
CA LYS A 382 22.70 -14.91 52.43
C LYS A 382 22.15 -13.70 51.66
N VAL A 383 23.01 -12.93 51.00
CA VAL A 383 22.66 -11.63 50.39
C VAL A 383 21.67 -11.77 49.21
N ASP A 384 21.68 -12.91 48.52
CA ASP A 384 20.90 -13.18 47.32
C ASP A 384 19.73 -14.15 47.53
N LYS A 385 19.63 -14.81 48.70
CA LYS A 385 18.61 -15.85 48.96
C LYS A 385 17.16 -15.37 48.86
N HIS A 386 16.92 -14.07 49.02
CA HIS A 386 15.61 -13.44 48.91
C HIS A 386 15.34 -12.83 47.52
N LEU A 387 16.31 -12.87 46.61
CA LEU A 387 16.23 -12.26 45.28
C LEU A 387 15.51 -13.17 44.28
N LYS A 388 14.28 -13.53 44.64
CA LYS A 388 13.39 -14.33 43.81
C LYS A 388 11.99 -13.74 43.79
N THR A 389 11.37 -13.73 42.63
CA THR A 389 9.99 -13.26 42.45
C THR A 389 9.24 -14.20 41.52
N ARG A 390 7.92 -14.30 41.72
CA ARG A 390 7.02 -14.95 40.77
C ARG A 390 6.15 -13.91 40.12
N THR A 391 5.97 -14.02 38.81
CA THR A 391 5.08 -13.15 38.05
C THR A 391 4.51 -13.92 36.86
N PHE A 392 3.26 -13.60 36.51
CA PHE A 392 2.68 -14.02 35.26
C PHE A 392 3.35 -13.29 34.09
N VAL A 393 3.70 -14.02 33.03
CA VAL A 393 4.25 -13.48 31.78
C VAL A 393 3.55 -14.16 30.61
N HIS A 394 3.12 -13.37 29.63
CA HIS A 394 2.60 -13.88 28.36
C HIS A 394 3.74 -14.42 27.49
N ALA A 395 3.44 -15.49 26.75
CA ALA A 395 4.33 -16.10 25.78
C ALA A 395 4.86 -15.09 24.76
N GLY A 396 6.02 -15.42 24.20
CA GLY A 396 6.68 -14.65 23.16
C GLY A 396 7.95 -13.94 23.64
N PRO A 397 8.61 -13.20 22.72
CA PRO A 397 9.86 -12.50 23.01
C PRO A 397 9.62 -11.32 23.95
N ARG A 398 10.47 -11.22 24.97
CA ARG A 398 10.43 -10.18 26.01
C ARG A 398 11.85 -9.79 26.38
N LYS A 399 12.02 -8.57 26.88
CA LYS A 399 13.28 -8.10 27.46
C LYS A 399 13.22 -8.18 28.98
N VAL A 400 14.08 -8.99 29.58
CA VAL A 400 14.21 -9.13 31.04
C VAL A 400 15.39 -8.30 31.50
N GLY A 401 15.14 -7.25 32.28
CA GLY A 401 16.15 -6.39 32.87
C GLY A 401 16.37 -6.72 34.35
N VAL A 402 17.63 -6.68 34.80
CA VAL A 402 18.04 -6.83 36.20
C VAL A 402 18.98 -5.70 36.59
#